data_AF-A0A3Q2E6K3-F1
#
_entry.id   AF-A0A3Q2E6K3-F1
#
_cell.length_a   1.000
_cell.length_b   1.000
_cell.length_c   1.000
_cell.angle_alpha   90.00
_cell.angle_beta   90.00
_cell.angle_gamma   90.00
#
_symmetry.space_group_name_H-M   'P 1'
#
loop_
_entity.id
_entity.type
_entity.pdbx_description
1 polymer ?
#
loop_
_entity_poly.entity_id
_entity_poly.type
_entity_poly.pdbx_seq_one_letter_code
_entity_poly.pdbx_strand_id
1 'polypeptide(L)'
;MPKRGLDVTSCEVFRFYKVVIVKSLIEPISMIVPRRSESYQEDIYPMTAGNRPALTAEEWLSGIIRQELDVCEQRGRPGAWFPADRERGAIC
;
A
#
# COMPACT_ATOMS: atom_id res chain seq x y z
N MET A 1 0.77 4.13 8.01
CA MET A 1 1.94 3.46 7.38
C MET A 1 1.63 3.20 5.91
N PRO A 2 2.54 3.43 4.95
CA PRO A 2 2.32 2.99 3.56
C PRO A 2 2.13 1.48 3.49
N LYS A 3 1.32 0.99 2.55
CA LYS A 3 1.02 -0.46 2.39
C LYS A 3 2.27 -1.32 2.27
N ARG A 4 3.32 -0.77 1.64
CA ARG A 4 4.64 -1.40 1.44
C ARG A 4 5.45 -1.66 2.71
N GLY A 5 5.04 -1.08 3.84
CA GLY A 5 5.69 -1.29 5.14
C GLY A 5 4.88 -2.15 6.10
N LEU A 6 3.83 -2.81 5.61
CA LEU A 6 3.01 -3.73 6.38
C LEU A 6 3.57 -5.15 6.30
N ASP A 7 3.33 -5.95 7.33
CA ASP A 7 3.65 -7.36 7.31
C ASP A 7 2.56 -8.14 6.58
N VAL A 8 2.81 -8.40 5.30
CA VAL A 8 1.86 -9.10 4.44
C VAL A 8 1.66 -10.55 4.86
N THR A 9 2.68 -11.17 5.47
CA THR A 9 2.60 -12.57 5.90
C THR A 9 1.58 -12.74 7.02
N SER A 10 1.50 -11.80 7.97
CA SER A 10 0.49 -11.83 9.04
C SER A 10 -0.88 -11.28 8.63
N CYS A 11 -1.11 -10.98 7.35
CA CYS A 11 -2.34 -10.33 6.87
C CYS A 11 -2.60 -8.97 7.54
N GLU A 12 -1.53 -8.21 7.83
CA GLU A 12 -1.63 -6.84 8.35
C GLU A 12 -2.08 -5.88 7.24
N VAL A 13 -3.24 -5.26 7.44
CA VAL A 13 -3.82 -4.31 6.46
C VAL A 13 -3.58 -2.86 6.82
N PHE A 14 -3.25 -2.57 8.09
CA PHE A 14 -2.96 -1.22 8.55
C PHE A 14 -2.15 -1.23 9.85
N ARG A 15 -1.33 -0.21 10.08
CA ARG A 15 -0.62 0.03 11.35
C ARG A 15 -0.85 1.45 11.83
N PHE A 16 -1.54 1.58 12.96
CA PHE A 16 -1.67 2.83 13.70
C PHE A 16 -0.46 3.03 14.61
N TYR A 17 -0.17 4.29 14.93
CA TYR A 17 0.83 4.66 15.92
C TYR A 17 0.14 5.46 17.01
N LYS A 18 -0.04 4.84 18.18
CA LYS A 18 -0.63 5.47 19.34
C LYS A 18 0.46 6.16 20.14
N VAL A 19 0.32 7.47 20.33
CA VAL A 19 1.22 8.23 21.19
C VAL A 19 0.80 8.06 22.64
N VAL A 20 1.67 7.46 23.45
CA VAL A 20 1.49 7.30 24.90
C VAL A 20 2.23 8.43 25.61
N ILE A 21 1.54 9.56 25.77
CA ILE A 21 2.10 10.82 26.30
C ILE A 21 2.75 10.62 27.67
N VAL A 22 2.12 9.84 28.55
CA VAL A 22 2.58 9.57 29.92
C VAL A 22 3.91 8.79 30.00
N LYS A 23 4.27 8.06 28.95
CA LYS A 23 5.51 7.26 28.88
C LYS A 23 6.49 7.78 27.83
N SER A 24 6.16 8.90 27.16
CA SER A 24 6.89 9.43 26.01
C SER A 24 7.24 8.35 24.98
N LEU A 25 6.30 7.43 24.72
CA LEU A 25 6.47 6.25 23.88
C LEU A 25 5.45 6.27 22.73
N ILE A 26 5.83 5.72 21.58
CA ILE A 26 4.90 5.44 20.48
C ILE A 26 4.67 3.93 20.44
N GLU A 27 3.41 3.52 20.59
CA GLU A 27 2.99 2.12 20.52
C GLU A 27 2.39 1.82 19.14
N PRO A 28 2.98 0.91 18.34
CA PRO A 28 2.40 0.48 17.08
C PRO A 28 1.22 -0.46 17.33
N ILE A 29 0.10 -0.23 16.65
CA ILE A 29 -1.11 -1.06 16.72
C ILE A 29 -1.42 -1.59 15.32
N SER A 30 -1.22 -2.90 15.14
CA SER A 30 -1.46 -3.60 13.87
C SER A 30 -2.92 -4.03 13.74
N MET A 31 -3.53 -3.69 12.61
CA MET A 31 -4.84 -4.18 12.19
C MET A 31 -4.63 -5.38 11.27
N ILE A 32 -5.07 -6.55 11.72
CA ILE A 32 -4.85 -7.83 11.05
C ILE A 32 -6.19 -8.44 10.66
N VAL A 33 -6.30 -8.91 9.41
CA VAL A 33 -7.45 -9.69 8.97
C VAL A 33 -7.27 -11.15 9.42
N PRO A 34 -8.24 -11.76 10.13
CA PRO A 34 -8.10 -13.13 10.61
C PRO A 34 -8.20 -14.13 9.45
N ARG A 35 -7.06 -14.56 8.91
CA ARG A 35 -6.91 -15.51 7.79
C ARG A 35 -5.83 -16.55 8.11
N ARG A 36 -5.75 -17.64 7.33
CA ARG A 36 -4.60 -18.56 7.35
C ARG A 36 -3.43 -17.87 6.64
N SER A 37 -2.42 -17.49 7.39
CA SER A 37 -1.34 -16.54 7.05
C SER A 37 -0.18 -17.13 6.23
N GLU A 38 -0.35 -18.28 5.59
CA GLU A 38 0.77 -19.00 4.97
C GLU A 38 1.21 -18.39 3.62
N SER A 39 0.44 -17.45 3.05
CA SER A 39 0.72 -16.87 1.73
C SER A 39 0.10 -15.48 1.52
N TYR A 40 0.60 -14.77 0.51
CA TYR A 40 0.07 -13.49 0.04
C TYR A 40 -1.40 -13.61 -0.41
N GLN A 41 -2.24 -12.71 0.11
CA GLN A 41 -3.68 -12.68 -0.10
C GLN A 41 -4.08 -11.48 -1.00
N GLU A 42 -4.24 -11.72 -2.31
CA GLU A 42 -4.52 -10.66 -3.30
C GLU A 42 -5.82 -9.88 -3.02
N ASP A 43 -6.83 -10.53 -2.42
CA ASP A 43 -8.14 -9.94 -2.16
C ASP A 43 -8.12 -8.81 -1.12
N ILE A 44 -7.14 -8.79 -0.22
CA ILE A 44 -7.01 -7.77 0.84
C ILE A 44 -5.95 -6.70 0.53
N TYR A 45 -5.18 -6.87 -0.55
CA TYR A 45 -4.17 -5.93 -1.03
C TYR A 45 -4.50 -5.47 -2.45
N PRO A 46 -5.52 -4.61 -2.61
CA PRO A 46 -5.85 -4.05 -3.92
C PRO A 46 -4.71 -3.16 -4.42
N MET A 47 -4.81 -2.78 -5.69
CA MET A 47 -3.99 -1.72 -6.29
C MET A 47 -4.01 -0.46 -5.38
N THR A 48 -2.84 0.05 -5.02
CA THR A 48 -2.67 1.16 -4.08
C THR A 48 -1.74 2.22 -4.62
N ALA A 49 -1.91 3.46 -4.17
CA ALA A 49 -1.02 4.58 -4.41
C ALA A 49 0.48 4.22 -4.48
N GLY A 50 1.09 4.44 -5.65
CA GLY A 50 2.53 4.34 -5.87
C GLY A 50 3.32 5.46 -5.19
N ASN A 51 4.65 5.36 -5.24
CA ASN A 51 5.54 6.42 -4.75
C ASN A 51 5.83 7.51 -5.78
N ARG A 52 5.32 7.34 -7.01
CA ARG A 52 5.52 8.28 -8.10
C ARG A 52 4.29 9.17 -8.22
N PRO A 53 4.46 10.50 -8.23
CA PRO A 53 3.34 11.39 -8.47
C PRO A 53 2.79 11.17 -9.88
N ALA A 54 1.48 11.28 -10.05
CA ALA A 54 0.82 11.17 -11.36
C ALA A 54 1.04 12.42 -12.23
N LEU A 55 1.40 13.54 -11.62
CA LEU A 55 1.54 14.85 -12.23
C LEU A 55 2.76 15.58 -11.69
N THR A 56 3.37 16.41 -12.53
CA THR A 56 4.26 17.47 -12.03
C THR A 56 3.44 18.63 -11.45
N ALA A 57 4.09 19.50 -10.68
CA ALA A 57 3.43 20.68 -10.13
C ALA A 57 2.90 21.61 -11.23
N GLU A 58 3.67 21.81 -12.31
CA GLU A 58 3.28 22.67 -13.44
C GLU A 58 2.04 22.14 -14.17
N GLU A 59 1.94 20.83 -14.37
CA GLU A 59 0.77 20.20 -15.01
C GLU A 59 -0.48 20.34 -14.16
N TRP A 60 -0.36 20.17 -12.85
CA TRP A 60 -1.49 20.38 -11.93
C TRP A 60 -1.95 21.85 -11.94
N LEU A 61 -1.01 22.79 -11.91
CA LEU A 61 -1.29 24.23 -11.97
C LEU A 61 -1.89 24.68 -13.31
N SER A 62 -1.57 24.00 -14.41
CA SER A 62 -2.18 24.26 -15.72
C SER A 62 -3.60 23.67 -15.87
N GLY A 63 -4.12 23.05 -14.81
CA GLY A 63 -5.47 22.49 -14.75
C GLY A 63 -5.58 21.06 -15.26
N ILE A 64 -4.46 20.36 -15.49
CA ILE A 64 -4.48 18.95 -15.88
C ILE A 64 -4.84 18.11 -14.65
N ILE A 65 -5.80 17.21 -14.83
CA ILE A 65 -6.21 16.23 -13.82
C ILE A 65 -5.83 14.83 -14.32
N ARG A 66 -5.05 14.09 -13.54
CA ARG A 66 -4.73 12.68 -13.78
C ARG A 66 -5.00 11.87 -12.53
N GLN A 67 -5.42 10.62 -12.74
CA GLN A 67 -5.60 9.66 -11.67
C GLN A 67 -4.24 9.21 -11.12
N GLU A 68 -4.22 8.85 -9.85
CA GLU A 68 -3.05 8.31 -9.16
C GLU A 68 -2.46 7.07 -9.87
N LEU A 69 -1.14 6.95 -9.81
CA LEU A 69 -0.42 5.80 -10.33
C LEU A 69 -0.50 4.66 -9.32
N ASP A 70 -1.45 3.75 -9.53
CA ASP A 70 -1.62 2.60 -8.66
C ASP A 70 -0.53 1.53 -8.89
N VAL A 71 -0.11 0.90 -7.79
CA VAL A 71 0.84 -0.22 -7.73
C VAL A 71 0.33 -1.34 -6.82
N CYS A 72 0.76 -2.57 -7.08
CA CYS A 72 0.53 -3.74 -6.22
C CYS A 72 1.80 -4.58 -6.09
N GLU A 73 1.89 -5.35 -5.01
CA GLU A 73 2.94 -6.33 -4.78
C GLU A 73 2.56 -7.66 -5.46
N GLN A 74 3.47 -8.23 -6.26
CA GLN A 74 3.22 -9.50 -6.94
C GLN A 74 3.47 -10.70 -6.02
N ARG A 75 2.67 -11.76 -6.19
CA ARG A 75 2.98 -13.08 -5.62
C ARG A 75 4.40 -13.52 -6.00
N GLY A 76 5.18 -13.94 -5.01
CA GLY A 76 6.49 -14.57 -5.23
C GLY A 76 7.67 -13.62 -5.50
N ARG A 77 7.48 -12.30 -5.46
CA ARG A 77 8.58 -11.31 -5.50
C ARG A 77 8.43 -10.25 -4.40
N PRO A 78 8.85 -10.57 -3.15
CA PRO A 78 8.79 -9.63 -2.04
C PRO A 78 9.50 -8.31 -2.38
N GLY A 79 8.81 -7.18 -2.22
CA GLY A 79 9.34 -5.84 -2.46
C GLY A 79 9.27 -5.35 -3.91
N ALA A 80 8.74 -6.13 -4.86
CA ALA A 80 8.57 -5.71 -6.25
C ALA A 80 7.18 -5.09 -6.47
N TRP A 81 7.14 -3.77 -6.71
CA TRP A 81 5.94 -2.98 -6.93
C TRP A 81 5.80 -2.63 -8.41
N PHE A 82 4.71 -3.03 -9.04
CA PHE A 82 4.50 -2.82 -10.47
C PHE A 82 3.40 -1.80 -10.74
N PRO A 83 3.55 -0.94 -11.77
CA PRO A 83 2.48 -0.06 -12.21
C PRO A 83 1.26 -0.87 -12.68
N ALA A 84 0.08 -0.30 -12.47
CA ALA A 84 -1.15 -0.79 -13.09
C ALA A 84 -0.99 -0.86 -14.62
N ASP A 85 -0.82 -2.05 -15.18
CA ASP A 85 -0.90 -2.23 -16.64
C ASP A 85 -2.36 -2.44 -17.05
N ARG A 86 -2.93 -1.44 -17.71
CA ARG A 86 -4.34 -1.40 -18.11
C ARG A 86 -4.64 -2.38 -19.27
N GLU A 87 -3.62 -2.86 -19.99
CA GLU A 87 -3.79 -3.75 -21.15
C GLU A 87 -3.86 -5.24 -20.78
N ARG A 88 -3.36 -5.64 -19.61
CA ARG A 88 -3.30 -7.04 -19.19
C ARG A 88 -4.39 -7.45 -18.20
N GLY A 89 -5.35 -6.58 -17.89
CA GLY A 89 -6.39 -6.83 -16.90
C GLY A 89 -5.73 -7.13 -15.55
N ALA A 90 -5.27 -6.08 -14.86
CA ALA A 90 -4.47 -6.15 -13.65
C ALA A 90 -4.95 -7.23 -12.65
N ILE A 91 -4.29 -8.37 -12.69
CA ILE A 91 -4.27 -9.38 -11.64
C ILE A 91 -2.92 -9.16 -10.96
N CYS A 92 -2.93 -8.73 -9.69
CA CYS A 92 -1.85 -9.14 -8.79
C CYS A 92 -1.91 -10.68 -8.77
#